data_AF-A0A6J8CDV0-F1
#
_entry.id   AF-A0A6J8CDV0-F1
#
_cell.length_a   1.000
_cell.length_b   1.000
_cell.length_c   1.000
_cell.angle_alpha   90.00
_cell.angle_beta   90.00
_cell.angle_gamma   90.00
#
_symmetry.space_group_name_H-M   'P 1'
#
loop_
_entity.id
_entity.type
_entity.pdbx_description
1 polymer ?
#
loop_
_entity_poly.entity_id
_entity_poly.type
_entity_poly.pdbx_seq_one_letter_code
_entity_poly.pdbx_strand_id
1 'polypeptide(L)'
;MPKLQEDLKKKDIDISISTVSRTVHLLGFRFYKNASSRRFVSEREDIVLMRMTYLRKIHKFRQQGRHIVYLDETWLNTNHVVKGDWLDVPSTSMSVFEPHCKGTHRKVPSGKGTRLIILDVGSSQQGLIPGCGLIFESKTNSSDYHDEMNKEHFTEWFRDTLLPKLPPRSVIVMDNAPYYSHLDPDSKVPNTNSKKSEISAWLEKSYVQYDKKMKKD
;
A
#
# COMPACT_ATOMS: atom_id res chain seq x y z
N MET A 1 -17.32 21.65 11.13
CA MET A 1 -17.95 22.33 12.28
C MET A 1 -19.27 23.00 11.92
N PRO A 2 -19.42 23.79 10.83
CA PRO A 2 -20.70 24.41 10.48
C PRO A 2 -21.85 23.39 10.30
N LYS A 3 -21.60 22.30 9.55
CA LYS A 3 -22.58 21.21 9.35
C LYS A 3 -23.07 20.55 10.65
N LEU A 4 -22.19 20.39 11.65
CA LEU A 4 -22.57 19.80 12.94
C LEU A 4 -23.48 20.73 13.74
N GLN A 5 -23.25 22.05 13.68
CA GLN A 5 -24.14 23.02 14.31
C GLN A 5 -25.52 23.03 13.64
N GLU A 6 -25.57 22.95 12.30
CA GLU A 6 -26.83 22.83 11.56
C GLU A 6 -27.61 21.57 11.94
N ASP A 7 -26.93 20.44 12.11
CA ASP A 7 -27.58 19.18 12.53
C ASP A 7 -28.05 19.21 13.99
N LEU A 8 -27.36 19.96 14.87
CA LEU A 8 -27.83 20.21 16.24
C LEU A 8 -29.06 21.12 16.26
N LYS A 9 -29.09 22.15 15.40
CA LYS A 9 -30.28 23.01 15.24
C LYS A 9 -31.50 22.24 14.76
N LYS A 10 -31.33 21.27 13.84
CA LYS A 10 -32.42 20.36 13.43
C LYS A 10 -32.96 19.50 14.57
N LYS A 11 -32.20 19.36 15.66
CA LYS A 11 -32.58 18.64 16.88
C LYS A 11 -32.98 19.60 18.02
N ASP A 12 -33.31 20.84 17.69
CA ASP A 12 -33.73 21.88 18.65
C ASP A 12 -32.64 22.27 19.67
N ILE A 13 -31.37 22.06 19.32
CA ILE A 13 -30.22 22.46 20.14
C ILE A 13 -29.56 23.68 19.48
N ASP A 14 -29.92 24.87 19.94
CA ASP A 14 -29.31 26.12 19.48
C ASP A 14 -28.10 26.50 20.33
N ILE A 15 -26.90 26.24 19.81
CA ILE A 15 -25.64 26.58 20.47
C ILE A 15 -24.67 27.25 19.48
N SER A 16 -23.84 28.15 19.99
CA SER A 16 -22.85 28.84 19.16
C SER A 16 -21.79 27.89 18.59
N ILE A 17 -21.23 28.23 17.42
CA ILE A 17 -20.12 27.47 16.80
C ILE A 17 -18.93 27.33 17.77
N SER A 18 -18.64 28.37 18.55
CA SER A 18 -17.57 28.35 19.56
C SER A 18 -17.83 27.31 20.66
N THR A 19 -19.07 27.20 21.12
CA THR A 19 -19.49 26.20 22.12
C THR A 19 -19.44 24.80 21.54
N VAL A 20 -19.94 24.58 20.32
CA VAL A 20 -19.82 23.30 19.60
C VAL A 20 -18.34 22.88 19.53
N SER A 21 -17.48 23.79 19.08
CA SER A 21 -16.05 23.52 18.94
C SER A 21 -15.43 23.12 20.28
N ARG A 22 -15.66 23.88 21.35
CA ARG A 22 -15.12 23.57 22.67
C ARG A 22 -15.63 22.23 23.21
N THR A 23 -16.93 21.96 23.08
CA THR A 23 -17.52 20.69 23.51
C THR A 23 -16.93 19.50 22.75
N VAL A 24 -16.78 19.61 21.43
CA VAL A 24 -16.16 18.55 20.62
C VAL A 24 -14.71 18.28 21.05
N HIS A 25 -13.94 19.32 21.39
CA HIS A 25 -12.58 19.15 21.94
C HIS A 25 -12.57 18.53 23.35
N LEU A 26 -13.53 18.88 24.20
CA LEU A 26 -13.72 18.30 25.54
C LEU A 26 -14.10 16.81 25.46
N LEU A 27 -14.89 16.43 24.46
CA LEU A 27 -15.24 15.04 24.16
C LEU A 27 -14.08 14.22 23.57
N GLY A 28 -12.89 14.82 23.43
CA GLY A 28 -11.67 14.14 22.96
C GLY A 28 -11.45 14.18 21.45
N PHE A 29 -12.38 14.76 20.68
CA PHE A 29 -12.18 14.92 19.23
C PHE A 29 -11.19 16.04 18.92
N ARG A 30 -10.52 15.95 17.77
CA ARG A 30 -9.56 16.94 17.31
C ARG A 30 -9.82 17.25 15.84
N PHE A 31 -9.73 18.52 15.48
CA PHE A 31 -9.81 18.93 14.08
C PHE A 31 -8.45 18.77 13.41
N TYR A 32 -8.42 18.10 12.27
CA TYR A 32 -7.23 17.96 11.45
C TYR A 32 -7.54 18.41 10.02
N LYS A 33 -6.61 19.14 9.41
CA LYS A 33 -6.70 19.48 7.99
C LYS A 33 -6.40 18.22 7.17
N ASN A 34 -7.28 17.86 6.24
CA ASN A 34 -7.01 16.83 5.24
C ASN A 34 -5.93 17.34 4.28
N ALA A 35 -4.65 17.23 4.68
CA ALA A 35 -3.52 17.65 3.87
C ALA A 35 -3.01 16.55 2.92
N SER A 36 -3.52 15.33 3.00
CA SER A 36 -3.23 14.27 2.05
C SER A 36 -4.35 13.23 2.04
N SER A 37 -4.45 12.45 0.97
CA SER A 37 -5.31 11.27 0.84
C SER A 37 -5.06 10.18 1.92
N ARG A 38 -4.11 10.39 2.84
CA ARG A 38 -3.91 9.51 4.00
C ARG A 38 -5.06 9.72 4.97
N ARG A 39 -5.95 8.72 4.98
CA ARG A 39 -7.02 8.59 5.97
C ARG A 39 -6.39 8.72 7.36
N PHE A 40 -7.07 9.43 8.27
CA PHE A 40 -6.75 9.33 9.69
C PHE A 40 -6.75 7.85 10.06
N VAL A 41 -5.70 7.43 10.76
CA VAL A 41 -5.58 6.07 11.26
C VAL A 41 -6.57 5.92 12.43
N SER A 42 -7.87 5.91 12.13
CA SER A 42 -8.79 5.14 12.96
C SER A 42 -8.48 3.69 12.63
N GLU A 43 -7.82 2.99 13.53
CA GLU A 43 -7.58 1.56 13.33
C GLU A 43 -8.94 0.87 13.22
N ARG A 44 -9.22 0.27 12.06
CA ARG A 44 -10.38 -0.59 11.94
C ARG A 44 -10.09 -1.87 12.72
N GLU A 45 -11.05 -2.33 13.53
CA GLU A 45 -10.89 -3.52 14.39
C GLU A 45 -10.45 -4.75 13.59
N ASP A 46 -10.98 -4.94 12.38
CA ASP A 46 -10.58 -6.04 11.50
C ASP A 46 -9.09 -5.97 11.11
N ILE A 47 -8.58 -4.78 10.80
CA ILE A 47 -7.15 -4.56 10.51
C ILE A 47 -6.29 -4.81 11.75
N VAL A 48 -6.76 -4.42 12.94
CA VAL A 48 -6.06 -4.70 14.21
C VAL A 48 -5.96 -6.21 14.43
N LEU A 49 -7.05 -6.94 14.26
CA LEU A 49 -7.07 -8.40 14.40
C LEU A 49 -6.18 -9.10 13.38
N MET A 50 -6.14 -8.63 12.13
CA MET A 50 -5.23 -9.13 11.10
C MET A 50 -3.76 -8.91 11.49
N ARG A 51 -3.42 -7.72 11.98
CA ARG A 51 -2.06 -7.40 12.47
C ARG A 51 -1.68 -8.26 13.67
N MET A 52 -2.57 -8.44 14.64
CA MET A 52 -2.34 -9.33 15.79
C MET A 52 -2.07 -10.77 15.34
N THR A 53 -2.87 -11.28 14.39
CA THR A 53 -2.71 -12.62 13.82
C THR A 53 -1.36 -12.76 13.12
N TYR A 54 -1.01 -11.80 12.28
CA TYR A 54 0.29 -11.75 11.60
C TYR A 54 1.46 -11.76 12.59
N LEU A 55 1.42 -10.88 13.60
CA LEU A 55 2.49 -10.76 14.60
C LEU A 55 2.66 -12.07 15.40
N ARG A 56 1.56 -12.71 15.80
CA ARG A 56 1.60 -14.02 16.50
C ARG A 56 2.23 -15.11 15.62
N LYS A 57 1.85 -15.19 14.33
CA LYS A 57 2.42 -16.16 13.38
C LYS A 57 3.92 -15.94 13.17
N ILE A 58 4.32 -14.71 12.89
CA ILE A 58 5.73 -14.36 12.69
C ILE A 58 6.55 -14.62 13.95
N HIS A 59 6.03 -14.29 15.13
CA HIS A 59 6.69 -14.59 16.40
C HIS A 59 6.92 -16.11 16.57
N LYS A 60 5.90 -16.93 16.30
CA LYS A 60 6.01 -18.39 16.33
C LYS A 60 7.07 -18.90 15.34
N PHE A 61 7.10 -18.39 14.11
CA PHE A 61 8.11 -18.80 13.12
C PHE A 61 9.54 -18.43 13.53
N ARG A 62 9.71 -17.27 14.18
CA ARG A 62 11.00 -16.87 14.77
C ARG A 62 11.42 -17.81 15.91
N GLN A 63 10.51 -18.16 16.82
CA GLN A 63 10.78 -19.13 17.90
C GLN A 63 11.17 -20.51 17.36
N GLN A 64 10.61 -20.91 16.21
CA GLN A 64 10.96 -22.16 15.52
C GLN A 64 12.28 -22.08 14.74
N GLY A 65 12.97 -20.95 14.75
CA GLY A 65 14.20 -20.75 13.97
C GLY A 65 14.00 -20.82 12.46
N ARG A 66 12.78 -20.55 11.96
CA ARG A 66 12.52 -20.58 10.51
C ARG A 66 13.25 -19.45 9.81
N HIS A 67 13.76 -19.72 8.61
CA HIS A 67 14.30 -18.69 7.73
C HIS A 67 13.16 -17.83 7.19
N ILE A 68 13.08 -16.57 7.63
CA ILE A 68 12.01 -15.63 7.24
C ILE A 68 12.59 -14.61 6.29
N VAL A 69 11.99 -14.49 5.12
CA VAL A 69 12.36 -13.54 4.08
C VAL A 69 11.21 -12.59 3.79
N TYR A 70 11.54 -11.36 3.45
CA TYR A 70 10.61 -10.27 3.15
C TYR A 70 10.92 -9.80 1.74
N LEU A 71 9.92 -9.86 0.86
CA LEU A 71 10.01 -9.29 -0.48
C LEU A 71 9.09 -8.10 -0.58
N ASP A 72 9.49 -7.11 -1.37
CA ASP A 72 8.71 -5.93 -1.68
C ASP A 72 9.15 -5.36 -3.04
N GLU A 73 8.25 -4.57 -3.64
CA GLU A 73 8.49 -3.87 -4.89
C GLU A 73 8.62 -2.37 -4.62
N THR A 74 9.65 -1.76 -5.20
CA THR A 74 9.82 -0.31 -5.17
C THR A 74 10.11 0.22 -6.56
N TRP A 75 9.99 1.54 -6.73
CA TRP A 75 10.25 2.20 -8.00
C TRP A 75 11.15 3.42 -7.81
N LEU A 76 12.04 3.63 -8.77
CA LEU A 76 12.89 4.81 -8.89
C LEU A 76 12.48 5.57 -10.15
N ASN A 77 12.11 6.84 -10.04
CA ASN A 77 11.86 7.66 -11.22
C ASN A 77 13.19 8.18 -11.78
N THR A 78 13.39 8.09 -13.10
CA THR A 78 14.54 8.70 -13.80
C THR A 78 14.71 10.19 -13.54
N ASN A 79 13.60 10.86 -13.21
CA ASN A 79 13.55 12.26 -12.85
C ASN A 79 13.69 12.52 -11.35
N HIS A 80 14.03 11.52 -10.51
CA HIS A 80 14.30 11.79 -9.09
C HIS A 80 15.48 12.75 -8.93
N VAL A 81 15.19 13.92 -8.36
CA VAL A 81 16.17 14.94 -8.02
C VAL A 81 16.10 15.25 -6.53
N VAL A 82 17.23 15.64 -5.96
CA VAL A 82 17.27 16.20 -4.61
C VAL A 82 16.47 17.50 -4.57
N LYS A 83 15.77 17.73 -3.46
CA LYS A 83 14.89 18.91 -3.27
C LYS A 83 15.66 20.24 -3.26
N GLY A 84 16.95 20.19 -2.97
CA GLY A 84 17.85 21.34 -2.95
C GLY A 84 19.23 20.95 -3.44
N ASP A 85 19.96 21.93 -3.93
CA ASP A 85 21.33 21.81 -4.41
C ASP A 85 22.14 23.00 -3.88
N TRP A 86 23.44 22.85 -3.71
CA TRP A 86 24.31 23.94 -3.31
C TRP A 86 24.65 24.76 -4.55
N LEU A 87 24.09 25.97 -4.63
CA LEU A 87 24.40 26.92 -5.69
C LEU A 87 25.45 27.90 -5.18
N ASP A 88 26.48 28.14 -5.99
CA ASP A 88 27.42 29.23 -5.75
C ASP A 88 26.72 30.55 -6.10
N VAL A 89 26.21 31.24 -5.08
CA VAL A 89 25.52 32.52 -5.22
C VAL A 89 26.47 33.66 -4.87
N PRO A 90 26.68 34.66 -5.76
CA PRO A 90 27.52 35.81 -5.48
C PRO A 90 27.04 36.55 -4.23
N SER A 91 28.00 37.02 -3.41
CA SER A 91 27.79 37.70 -2.12
C SER A 91 26.96 39.00 -2.19
N THR A 92 26.64 39.49 -3.39
CA THR A 92 25.83 40.69 -3.62
C THR A 92 24.32 40.41 -3.81
N SER A 93 23.86 39.16 -3.77
CA SER A 93 22.42 38.86 -3.82
C SER A 93 21.78 39.14 -2.45
N MET A 94 20.95 40.18 -2.37
CA MET A 94 20.31 40.61 -1.12
C MET A 94 18.96 39.90 -0.84
N SER A 95 18.57 38.88 -1.61
CA SER A 95 17.39 38.10 -1.21
C SER A 95 17.46 36.63 -1.61
N VAL A 96 17.14 35.78 -0.64
CA VAL A 96 16.87 34.33 -0.83
C VAL A 96 15.65 34.08 -1.75
N PHE A 97 14.96 35.15 -2.15
CA PHE A 97 13.73 35.14 -2.96
C PHE A 97 13.84 35.94 -4.26
N GLU A 98 15.00 36.50 -4.60
CA GLU A 98 15.19 37.10 -5.92
C GLU A 98 15.16 35.97 -6.92
N PRO A 99 14.16 35.94 -7.83
CA PRO A 99 14.12 34.91 -8.83
C PRO A 99 15.37 35.10 -9.66
N HIS A 100 16.32 34.17 -9.55
CA HIS A 100 17.50 34.11 -10.38
C HIS A 100 17.02 33.79 -11.81
N CYS A 101 16.43 34.80 -12.45
CA CYS A 101 15.77 34.78 -13.75
C CYS A 101 16.79 34.72 -14.88
N LYS A 102 17.76 33.81 -14.79
CA LYS A 102 18.58 33.30 -15.91
C LYS A 102 19.00 31.84 -15.71
N GLY A 103 18.74 31.24 -14.55
CA GLY A 103 18.88 29.80 -14.33
C GLY A 103 17.55 29.10 -14.61
N THR A 104 17.57 28.08 -15.46
CA THR A 104 16.40 27.24 -15.71
C THR A 104 15.92 26.65 -14.38
N HIS A 105 14.77 27.12 -13.86
CA HIS A 105 14.10 26.42 -12.77
C HIS A 105 13.96 24.96 -13.18
N ARG A 106 14.57 24.03 -12.44
CA ARG A 106 14.43 22.59 -12.68
C ARG A 106 13.00 22.18 -12.32
N LYS A 107 12.05 22.48 -13.21
CA LYS A 107 10.67 22.01 -13.13
C LYS A 107 10.71 20.52 -13.44
N VAL A 108 10.90 19.72 -12.40
CA VAL A 108 10.75 18.29 -12.53
C VAL A 108 9.27 17.94 -12.35
N PRO A 109 8.57 17.49 -13.39
CA PRO A 109 7.19 17.05 -13.24
C PRO A 109 7.14 15.79 -12.38
N SER A 110 6.53 15.88 -11.20
CA SER A 110 6.23 14.74 -10.34
C SER A 110 5.41 13.70 -11.13
N GLY A 111 5.93 12.48 -11.24
CA GLY A 111 5.22 11.34 -11.84
C GLY A 111 5.40 11.13 -13.34
N LYS A 112 6.05 12.06 -14.08
CA LYS A 112 6.39 11.87 -15.50
C LYS A 112 7.81 11.31 -15.67
N GLY A 113 8.02 10.54 -16.73
CA GLY A 113 9.30 9.93 -17.07
C GLY A 113 9.36 8.44 -16.71
N THR A 114 10.26 7.74 -17.38
CA THR A 114 10.59 6.34 -17.15
C THR A 114 10.84 6.05 -15.67
N ARG A 115 10.34 4.92 -15.19
CA ARG A 115 10.62 4.37 -13.86
C ARG A 115 11.44 3.10 -13.99
N LEU A 116 12.35 2.90 -13.05
CA LEU A 116 12.97 1.61 -12.80
C LEU A 116 12.17 0.94 -11.70
N ILE A 117 11.62 -0.24 -11.99
CA ILE A 117 10.95 -1.09 -11.01
C ILE A 117 12.00 -2.04 -10.45
N ILE A 118 12.03 -2.16 -9.11
CA ILE A 118 12.99 -2.96 -8.36
C ILE A 118 12.18 -3.90 -7.46
N LEU A 119 12.26 -5.19 -7.74
CA LEU A 119 11.79 -6.25 -6.86
C LEU A 119 13.00 -6.92 -6.23
N ASP A 120 13.02 -7.00 -4.90
CA ASP A 120 14.07 -7.71 -4.20
C ASP A 120 13.53 -8.41 -2.95
N VAL A 121 14.35 -9.28 -2.36
CA VAL A 121 14.03 -10.06 -1.19
C VAL A 121 15.19 -10.08 -0.22
N GLY A 122 14.87 -9.90 1.06
CA GLY A 122 15.88 -9.89 2.11
C GLY A 122 15.45 -10.62 3.37
N SER A 123 16.43 -10.97 4.19
CA SER A 123 16.25 -11.52 5.52
C SER A 123 17.00 -10.68 6.55
N SER A 124 16.60 -10.78 7.82
CA SER A 124 17.32 -10.11 8.91
C SER A 124 18.72 -10.68 9.14
N GLN A 125 19.01 -11.89 8.65
CA GLN A 125 20.31 -12.54 8.84
C GLN A 125 21.31 -12.21 7.72
N GLN A 126 20.84 -12.05 6.47
CA GLN A 126 21.72 -11.93 5.30
C GLN A 126 21.56 -10.60 4.55
N GLY A 127 20.61 -9.74 4.95
CA GLY A 127 20.25 -8.59 4.13
C GLY A 127 19.58 -9.07 2.84
N LEU A 128 19.90 -8.44 1.71
CA LEU A 128 19.38 -8.87 0.41
C LEU A 128 19.96 -10.23 0.00
N ILE A 129 19.12 -11.11 -0.53
CA ILE A 129 19.54 -12.43 -0.98
C ILE A 129 20.25 -12.30 -2.33
N PRO A 130 21.54 -12.66 -2.44
CA PRO A 130 22.29 -12.45 -3.67
C PRO A 130 21.66 -13.14 -4.89
N GLY A 131 21.55 -12.39 -5.99
CA GLY A 131 20.98 -12.88 -7.25
C GLY A 131 19.46 -13.05 -7.23
N CYS A 132 18.76 -12.43 -6.28
CA CYS A 132 17.29 -12.32 -6.30
C CYS A 132 16.78 -10.96 -6.79
N GLY A 133 17.60 -9.92 -6.83
CA GLY A 133 17.19 -8.62 -7.33
C GLY A 133 16.75 -8.68 -8.80
N LEU A 134 15.53 -8.21 -9.07
CA LEU A 134 14.95 -8.06 -10.39
C LEU A 134 14.72 -6.57 -10.64
N ILE A 135 15.42 -6.01 -11.64
CA ILE A 135 15.34 -4.60 -12.01
C ILE A 135 14.93 -4.51 -13.48
N PHE A 136 13.88 -3.76 -13.77
CA PHE A 136 13.45 -3.53 -15.14
C PHE A 136 12.86 -2.13 -15.33
N GLU A 137 12.89 -1.65 -16.57
CA GLU A 137 12.42 -0.33 -16.96
C GLU A 137 10.94 -0.35 -17.31
N SER A 138 10.23 0.71 -16.92
CA SER A 138 8.84 0.90 -17.30
C SER A 138 8.70 1.27 -18.77
N LYS A 139 8.01 0.43 -19.54
CA LYS A 139 7.75 0.63 -20.98
C LYS A 139 6.68 1.69 -21.26
N THR A 140 5.85 2.04 -20.28
CA THR A 140 4.75 2.99 -20.45
C THR A 140 4.96 4.26 -19.64
N ASN A 141 4.67 5.42 -20.25
CA ASN A 141 4.55 6.73 -19.56
C ASN A 141 3.29 6.79 -18.65
N SER A 142 2.79 5.64 -18.21
CA SER A 142 1.62 5.47 -17.35
C SER A 142 1.95 5.88 -15.91
N SER A 143 0.98 6.48 -15.21
CA SER A 143 1.16 6.73 -13.78
C SER A 143 1.08 5.47 -12.93
N ASP A 144 0.50 4.40 -13.47
CA ASP A 144 0.31 3.10 -12.81
C ASP A 144 1.43 2.14 -13.23
N TYR A 145 2.37 1.88 -12.31
CA TYR A 145 3.53 1.02 -12.54
C TYR A 145 3.20 -0.46 -12.33
N HIS A 146 2.04 -0.76 -11.72
CA HIS A 146 1.60 -2.13 -11.48
C HIS A 146 1.21 -2.88 -12.77
N ASP A 147 1.11 -2.20 -13.91
CA ASP A 147 0.81 -2.83 -15.20
C ASP A 147 2.00 -3.61 -15.78
N GLU A 148 3.23 -3.37 -15.30
CA GLU A 148 4.45 -3.93 -15.91
C GLU A 148 5.06 -5.07 -15.11
N MET A 149 4.93 -5.05 -13.79
CA MET A 149 5.06 -6.27 -12.98
C MET A 149 3.81 -7.13 -13.21
N ASN A 150 3.81 -7.86 -14.32
CA ASN A 150 2.73 -8.81 -14.59
C ASN A 150 2.95 -10.11 -13.80
N LYS A 151 1.84 -10.85 -13.67
CA LYS A 151 1.77 -12.14 -12.97
C LYS A 151 2.84 -13.11 -13.46
N GLU A 152 3.03 -13.20 -14.77
CA GLU A 152 3.89 -14.18 -15.41
C GLU A 152 5.35 -13.96 -15.02
N HIS A 153 5.82 -12.71 -15.09
CA HIS A 153 7.17 -12.33 -14.67
C HIS A 153 7.40 -12.56 -13.18
N PHE A 154 6.43 -12.20 -12.32
CA PHE A 154 6.56 -12.49 -10.90
C PHE A 154 6.61 -14.00 -10.63
N THR A 155 5.76 -14.79 -11.28
CA THR A 155 5.69 -16.24 -11.07
C THR A 155 6.97 -16.93 -11.53
N GLU A 156 7.52 -16.54 -12.67
CA GLU A 156 8.79 -17.03 -13.20
C GLU A 156 9.94 -16.68 -12.25
N TRP A 157 10.06 -15.40 -11.86
CA TRP A 157 11.06 -14.98 -10.87
C TRP A 157 10.92 -15.74 -9.55
N PHE A 158 9.70 -15.87 -9.04
CA PHE A 158 9.44 -16.55 -7.77
C PHE A 158 9.88 -18.02 -7.84
N ARG A 159 9.47 -18.73 -8.88
CA ARG A 159 9.76 -20.15 -9.09
C ARG A 159 11.23 -20.42 -9.40
N ASP A 160 11.81 -19.67 -10.32
CA ASP A 160 13.09 -20.00 -10.93
C ASP A 160 14.26 -19.24 -10.28
N THR A 161 13.99 -18.12 -9.60
CA THR A 161 15.02 -17.28 -8.96
C THR A 161 14.97 -17.36 -7.44
N LEU A 162 13.80 -17.16 -6.83
CA LEU A 162 13.67 -17.09 -5.36
C LEU A 162 13.66 -18.48 -4.71
N LEU A 163 12.70 -19.35 -5.07
CA LEU A 163 12.52 -20.64 -4.41
C LEU A 163 13.80 -21.50 -4.35
N PRO A 164 14.63 -21.60 -5.41
CA PRO A 164 15.86 -22.41 -5.36
C PRO A 164 16.91 -21.88 -4.38
N LYS A 165 16.86 -20.59 -4.02
CA LYS A 165 17.79 -19.96 -3.08
C LYS A 165 17.33 -20.02 -1.63
N LEU A 166 16.10 -20.48 -1.37
CA LEU A 166 15.55 -20.55 -0.03
C LEU A 166 15.73 -21.96 0.57
N PRO A 167 16.22 -22.06 1.82
CA PRO A 167 16.21 -23.32 2.55
C PRO A 167 14.81 -23.92 2.67
N PRO A 168 14.68 -25.25 2.77
CA PRO A 168 13.42 -25.90 3.05
C PRO A 168 12.76 -25.31 4.29
N ARG A 169 11.43 -25.21 4.27
CA ARG A 169 10.66 -24.59 5.35
C ARG A 169 11.06 -23.13 5.60
N SER A 170 11.43 -22.36 4.57
CA SER A 170 11.43 -20.90 4.67
C SER A 170 10.02 -20.33 4.79
N VAL A 171 9.89 -19.13 5.34
CA VAL A 171 8.65 -18.33 5.40
C VAL A 171 8.87 -17.10 4.53
N ILE A 172 8.01 -16.91 3.54
CA ILE A 172 8.05 -15.75 2.65
C ILE A 172 6.96 -14.79 3.10
N VAL A 173 7.35 -13.55 3.37
CA VAL A 173 6.46 -12.45 3.73
C VAL A 173 6.41 -11.47 2.56
N MET A 174 5.20 -11.17 2.11
CA MET A 174 4.89 -10.23 1.04
C MET A 174 3.63 -9.46 1.41
N ASP A 175 3.43 -8.31 0.79
CA ASP A 175 2.18 -7.55 0.91
C ASP A 175 1.05 -8.24 0.13
N ASN A 176 -0.14 -7.64 0.18
CA ASN A 176 -1.35 -8.20 -0.45
C ASN A 176 -1.69 -7.47 -1.74
N ALA A 177 -0.71 -7.35 -2.66
CA ALA A 177 -0.95 -6.77 -3.96
C ALA A 177 -1.74 -7.73 -4.88
N PRO A 178 -2.66 -7.23 -5.73
CA PRO A 178 -3.53 -8.06 -6.55
C PRO A 178 -2.79 -9.08 -7.44
N TYR A 179 -1.62 -8.72 -7.96
CA TYR A 179 -0.82 -9.55 -8.87
C TYR A 179 -0.05 -10.67 -8.17
N TYR A 180 0.17 -10.60 -6.85
CA TYR A 180 0.65 -11.74 -6.06
C TYR A 180 -0.47 -12.75 -5.79
N SER A 181 -1.72 -12.26 -5.70
CA SER A 181 -2.88 -13.05 -5.34
C SER A 181 -3.52 -13.77 -6.52
N HIS A 182 -2.81 -14.73 -7.08
CA HIS A 182 -3.48 -15.82 -7.79
C HIS A 182 -3.66 -16.99 -6.83
N LEU A 183 -4.80 -16.97 -6.14
CA LEU A 183 -5.34 -18.22 -5.64
C LEU A 183 -5.41 -19.18 -6.84
N ASP A 184 -4.88 -20.38 -6.66
CA ASP A 184 -5.20 -21.52 -7.50
C ASP A 184 -6.70 -21.44 -7.84
N PRO A 185 -7.11 -21.52 -9.12
CA PRO A 185 -8.52 -21.55 -9.49
C PRO A 185 -9.33 -22.50 -8.61
N ASP A 186 -8.70 -23.58 -8.15
CA ASP A 186 -9.28 -24.57 -7.26
C ASP A 186 -9.44 -24.11 -5.80
N SER A 187 -8.68 -23.13 -5.35
CA SER A 187 -8.71 -22.52 -4.01
C SER A 187 -9.40 -21.16 -3.97
N LYS A 188 -9.80 -20.61 -5.13
CA LYS A 188 -10.40 -19.28 -5.23
C LYS A 188 -11.78 -19.26 -4.59
N VAL A 189 -11.90 -18.55 -3.47
CA VAL A 189 -13.20 -18.28 -2.84
C VAL A 189 -13.96 -17.25 -3.69
N PRO A 190 -15.20 -17.55 -4.11
CA PRO A 190 -16.07 -16.61 -4.79
C PRO A 190 -16.29 -15.33 -3.98
N ASN A 191 -16.49 -14.20 -4.65
CA ASN A 191 -16.79 -12.92 -4.01
C ASN A 191 -18.16 -12.38 -4.46
N THR A 192 -18.54 -11.19 -3.98
CA THR A 192 -19.83 -10.56 -4.33
C THR A 192 -19.99 -10.27 -5.83
N ASN A 193 -18.91 -10.26 -6.61
CA ASN A 193 -18.97 -10.14 -8.07
C ASN A 193 -19.09 -11.50 -8.80
N SER A 194 -18.76 -12.63 -8.15
CA SER A 194 -18.83 -13.98 -8.74
C SER A 194 -20.25 -14.39 -9.13
N LYS A 195 -20.42 -15.17 -10.20
CA LYS A 195 -21.76 -15.64 -10.59
C LYS A 195 -22.34 -16.59 -9.54
N LYS A 196 -23.67 -16.67 -9.41
CA LYS A 196 -24.33 -17.65 -8.51
C LYS A 196 -23.84 -19.08 -8.77
N SER A 197 -23.65 -19.44 -10.05
CA SER A 197 -23.13 -20.75 -10.44
C SER A 197 -21.72 -21.03 -9.91
N GLU A 198 -20.85 -20.02 -9.91
CA GLU A 198 -19.47 -20.13 -9.37
C GLU A 198 -19.50 -20.26 -7.84
N ILE A 199 -20.39 -19.52 -7.18
CA ILE A 199 -20.60 -19.59 -5.72
C ILE A 199 -21.09 -21.00 -5.34
N SER A 200 -22.13 -21.49 -6.01
CA SER A 200 -22.68 -22.83 -5.79
C SER A 200 -21.65 -23.93 -6.00
N ALA A 201 -20.89 -23.89 -7.10
CA ALA A 201 -19.85 -24.89 -7.38
C ALA A 201 -18.77 -24.92 -6.30
N TRP A 202 -18.35 -23.76 -5.80
CA TRP A 202 -17.37 -23.68 -4.73
C TRP A 202 -17.90 -24.20 -3.38
N LEU A 203 -19.17 -23.91 -3.03
CA LEU A 203 -19.80 -24.42 -1.81
C LEU A 203 -19.91 -25.95 -1.83
N GLU A 204 -20.30 -26.52 -2.97
CA GLU A 204 -20.37 -27.97 -3.16
C GLU A 204 -18.98 -28.62 -3.04
N LYS A 205 -17.97 -28.03 -3.70
CA LYS A 205 -16.58 -28.48 -3.60
C LYS A 205 -16.03 -28.39 -2.18
N SER A 206 -16.45 -27.39 -1.41
CA SER A 206 -16.00 -27.14 -0.04
C SER A 206 -16.85 -27.87 1.02
N TYR A 207 -17.80 -28.71 0.59
CA TYR A 207 -18.73 -29.44 1.46
C TYR A 207 -19.56 -28.54 2.40
N VAL A 208 -19.87 -27.32 1.96
CA VAL A 208 -20.70 -26.36 2.71
C VAL A 208 -22.17 -26.51 2.32
N GLN A 209 -23.03 -26.74 3.30
CA GLN A 209 -24.48 -26.87 3.09
C GLN A 209 -25.11 -25.51 2.78
N TYR A 210 -25.96 -25.46 1.75
CA TYR A 210 -26.72 -24.25 1.38
C TYR A 210 -28.04 -24.63 0.71
N ASP A 211 -29.04 -23.76 0.77
CA ASP A 211 -30.29 -23.94 0.02
C ASP A 211 -30.11 -23.43 -1.42
N LYS A 212 -30.34 -24.31 -2.40
CA LYS A 212 -30.25 -24.00 -3.84
C LYS A 212 -31.20 -22.89 -4.28
N LYS A 213 -32.27 -22.63 -3.51
CA LYS A 213 -33.23 -21.53 -3.74
C LYS A 213 -32.71 -20.16 -3.34
N MET A 214 -31.61 -20.07 -2.58
CA MET A 214 -31.02 -18.79 -2.18
C MET A 214 -30.65 -17.96 -3.41
N LYS A 215 -30.96 -16.66 -3.37
CA LYS A 215 -30.56 -15.71 -4.42
C LYS A 215 -29.23 -15.08 -4.04
N LYS A 216 -28.48 -14.69 -5.07
CA LYS A 216 -27.30 -13.85 -4.91
C LYS A 216 -27.80 -12.41 -4.92
N ASP A 217 -27.64 -11.72 -3.79
CA ASP A 217 -27.93 -10.29 -3.65
C ASP A 217 -26.84 -9.42 -4.30
#